data_AF-A0A1Z4JNR4-F1
#
_entry.id   AF-A0A1Z4JNR4-F1
#
_cell.length_a   1.000
_cell.length_b   1.000
_cell.length_c   1.000
_cell.angle_alpha   90.00
_cell.angle_beta   90.00
_cell.angle_gamma   90.00
#
_symmetry.space_group_name_H-M   'P 1'
#
loop_
_entity.id
_entity.type
_entity.pdbx_description
1 polymer ?
#
loop_
_entity_poly.entity_id
_entity_poly.type
_entity_poly.pdbx_seq_one_letter_code
_entity_poly.pdbx_strand_id
1 'polypeptide(L)'
;MKSADQSILIVDDNPTNLKVLSEAITSEGFQVSVALDGESALEQMAYHQPALVLLDVMMPGIDGFETCRRMQANPIFQDIPVIFMTALSETEHKVKGLAVGAVDYITKPFQHEEVLARVKVHLRLRHLSQQLEVQNEVLKQFNETLEEKVEQRTAELQQAQIQLIQQEKLSSLGQMVAGVAHEINNPVNFIYGNVVPAQQYVEDLLSLVNLYRSQYPEPNSVIQSALEDLDFDFIAVDLPKLLNSMQVGADRIHDIVRSLRNFSRLDEAERKCVDLHEGIENTLMILSHRLKVQTTQPEIKLLREYGEIPKVVCFPGQLNQVVMNLLANAIDELESKRIAQPEIRIQTELAGADSVRIRIIDNGAGIPETIQQKIFNPFFTTKEVGKGTGLGLSISHQIVVGKHGGNLYCRSSLGQGTEFGIEIPIHQPESDSERLLSCGMQDSAA
;
A
#
# COMPACT_ATOMS: atom_id res chain seq x y z
N MET A 1 -12.04 33.17 40.09
CA MET A 1 -11.02 34.11 39.54
C MET A 1 -11.73 34.99 38.53
N LYS A 2 -11.84 36.30 38.78
CA LYS A 2 -12.38 37.26 37.80
C LYS A 2 -11.33 37.43 36.69
N SER A 3 -11.75 37.42 35.42
CA SER A 3 -10.85 37.31 34.27
C SER A 3 -10.00 38.57 34.07
N ALA A 4 -8.74 38.39 33.68
CA ALA A 4 -7.81 39.47 33.32
C ALA A 4 -8.36 40.41 32.22
N ASP A 5 -9.34 39.95 31.43
CA ASP A 5 -10.02 40.68 30.35
C ASP A 5 -10.83 41.92 30.78
N GLN A 6 -10.89 42.23 32.08
CA GLN A 6 -11.66 43.37 32.61
C GLN A 6 -10.79 44.41 33.33
N SER A 7 -9.46 44.25 33.39
CA SER A 7 -8.57 45.17 34.10
C SER A 7 -8.04 46.26 33.16
N ILE A 8 -8.18 47.52 33.53
CA ILE A 8 -7.62 48.67 32.80
C ILE A 8 -6.61 49.36 33.71
N LEU A 9 -5.43 49.66 33.17
CA LEU A 9 -4.42 50.46 33.86
C LEU A 9 -4.52 51.91 33.38
N ILE A 10 -4.65 52.84 34.32
CA ILE A 10 -4.67 54.27 34.05
C ILE A 10 -3.42 54.89 34.62
N VAL A 11 -2.65 55.58 33.79
CA VAL A 11 -1.40 56.22 34.17
C VAL A 11 -1.53 57.71 33.92
N ASP A 12 -1.51 58.50 34.99
CA ASP A 12 -1.63 59.97 34.94
C ASP A 12 -1.02 60.55 36.22
N ASP A 13 -0.21 61.59 36.09
CA ASP A 13 0.47 62.21 37.22
C ASP A 13 -0.46 63.09 38.07
N ASN A 14 -1.65 63.40 37.54
CA ASN A 14 -2.67 64.18 38.22
C ASN A 14 -3.72 63.29 38.91
N PRO A 15 -3.78 63.27 40.26
CA PRO A 15 -4.74 62.45 41.00
C PRO A 15 -6.21 62.74 40.69
N THR A 16 -6.52 63.95 40.21
CA THR A 16 -7.89 64.32 39.80
C THR A 16 -8.31 63.59 38.55
N ASN A 17 -7.43 63.50 37.55
CA ASN A 17 -7.69 62.77 36.30
C ASN A 17 -7.86 61.28 36.58
N LEU A 18 -6.97 60.70 37.41
CA LEU A 18 -7.08 59.31 37.85
C LEU A 18 -8.43 59.03 38.50
N LYS A 19 -8.89 59.89 39.41
CA LYS A 19 -10.18 59.71 40.09
C LYS A 19 -11.35 59.74 39.11
N VAL A 20 -11.39 60.75 38.21
CA VAL A 20 -12.46 60.92 37.23
C VAL A 20 -12.52 59.73 36.26
N LEU A 21 -11.39 59.30 35.71
CA LEU A 21 -11.32 58.16 34.81
C LEU A 21 -11.64 56.84 35.52
N SER A 22 -11.16 56.68 36.76
CA SER A 22 -11.44 55.49 37.57
C SER A 22 -12.93 55.35 37.85
N GLU A 23 -13.61 56.44 38.24
CA GLU A 23 -15.06 56.44 38.49
C GLU A 23 -15.84 56.07 37.22
N ALA A 24 -15.49 56.70 36.09
CA ALA A 24 -16.13 56.45 34.80
C ALA A 24 -16.01 54.98 34.35
N ILE A 25 -14.79 54.44 34.40
CA ILE A 25 -14.49 53.08 33.93
C ILE A 25 -15.05 52.04 34.90
N THR A 26 -14.97 52.29 36.22
CA THR A 26 -15.53 51.38 37.23
C THR A 26 -17.07 51.33 37.17
N SER A 27 -17.73 52.44 36.83
CA SER A 27 -19.20 52.47 36.66
C SER A 27 -19.73 51.53 35.57
N GLU A 28 -18.88 51.18 34.60
CA GLU A 28 -19.18 50.24 33.52
C GLU A 28 -18.76 48.79 33.85
N GLY A 29 -18.32 48.54 35.07
CA GLY A 29 -17.99 47.20 35.58
C GLY A 29 -16.57 46.72 35.30
N PHE A 30 -15.70 47.58 34.76
CA PHE A 30 -14.28 47.27 34.60
C PHE A 30 -13.52 47.43 35.93
N GLN A 31 -12.46 46.66 36.10
CA GLN A 31 -11.51 46.84 37.20
C GLN A 31 -10.46 47.87 36.78
N VAL A 32 -10.11 48.76 37.69
CA VAL A 32 -9.15 49.83 37.42
C VAL A 32 -7.95 49.70 38.33
N SER A 33 -6.77 49.75 37.74
CA SER A 33 -5.49 49.96 38.42
C SER A 33 -4.95 51.34 38.03
N VAL A 34 -4.22 51.98 38.93
CA VAL A 34 -3.72 53.34 38.71
C VAL A 34 -2.23 53.44 39.02
N ALA A 35 -1.52 54.19 38.19
CA ALA A 35 -0.11 54.53 38.37
C ALA A 35 0.08 56.04 38.17
N LEU A 36 1.05 56.64 38.89
CA LEU A 36 1.31 58.08 38.87
C LEU A 36 2.44 58.47 37.91
N ASP A 37 3.21 57.50 37.44
CA ASP A 37 4.33 57.69 36.53
C ASP A 37 4.55 56.42 35.68
N GLY A 38 5.37 56.53 34.64
CA GLY A 38 5.62 55.41 33.72
C GLY A 38 6.40 54.24 34.32
N GLU A 39 7.28 54.47 35.29
CA GLU A 39 8.05 53.39 35.94
C GLU A 39 7.12 52.52 36.82
N SER A 40 6.30 53.15 37.65
CA SER A 40 5.28 52.46 38.45
C SER A 40 4.24 51.76 37.57
N ALA A 41 3.91 52.30 36.40
CA ALA A 41 3.05 51.62 35.43
C ALA A 41 3.67 50.31 34.92
N LEU A 42 4.94 50.34 34.48
CA LEU A 42 5.65 49.15 34.02
C LEU A 42 5.79 48.09 35.11
N GLU A 43 6.06 48.50 36.36
CA GLU A 43 6.08 47.60 37.51
C GLU A 43 4.70 46.97 37.74
N GLN A 44 3.63 47.76 37.78
CA GLN A 44 2.28 47.24 38.00
C GLN A 44 1.81 46.29 36.91
N MET A 45 2.19 46.54 35.66
CA MET A 45 1.88 45.67 34.53
C MET A 45 2.48 44.27 34.67
N ALA A 46 3.67 44.16 35.27
CA ALA A 46 4.31 42.87 35.54
C ALA A 46 3.51 42.01 36.53
N TYR A 47 2.75 42.63 37.43
CA TYR A 47 1.93 41.91 38.43
C TYR A 47 0.48 41.69 38.00
N HIS A 48 -0.13 42.62 37.24
CA HIS A 48 -1.58 42.65 37.04
C HIS A 48 -2.05 42.46 35.59
N GLN A 49 -1.14 42.46 34.60
CA GLN A 49 -1.41 42.26 33.16
C GLN A 49 -2.76 42.84 32.66
N PRO A 50 -2.86 44.17 32.48
CA PRO A 50 -4.11 44.79 32.10
C PRO A 50 -4.58 44.41 30.69
N ALA A 51 -5.90 44.49 30.49
CA ALA A 51 -6.58 44.34 29.21
C ALA A 51 -6.31 45.54 28.28
N LEU A 52 -6.08 46.74 28.83
CA LEU A 52 -5.82 47.99 28.11
C LEU A 52 -5.11 49.00 29.02
N VAL A 53 -4.28 49.88 28.45
CA VAL A 53 -3.61 50.97 29.18
C VAL A 53 -4.06 52.33 28.66
N LEU A 54 -4.55 53.18 29.56
CA LEU A 54 -4.73 54.62 29.34
C LEU A 54 -3.49 55.34 29.88
N LEU A 55 -2.73 55.99 29.01
CA LEU A 55 -1.40 56.48 29.35
C LEU A 55 -1.27 57.98 29.07
N ASP A 56 -1.05 58.78 30.10
CA ASP A 56 -0.73 60.18 29.91
C ASP A 56 0.62 60.34 29.19
N VAL A 57 0.67 61.29 28.27
CA VAL A 57 1.90 61.59 27.53
C VAL A 57 2.87 62.40 28.38
N MET A 58 2.37 63.34 29.17
CA MET A 58 3.22 64.26 29.94
C MET A 58 3.24 63.85 31.41
N MET A 59 4.30 63.15 31.82
CA MET A 59 4.47 62.67 33.20
C MET A 59 5.90 62.94 33.69
N PRO A 60 6.12 63.04 35.02
CA PRO A 60 7.45 63.15 35.58
C PRO A 60 8.26 61.87 35.38
N GLY A 61 9.57 62.01 35.15
CA GLY A 61 10.46 60.87 34.92
C GLY A 61 10.44 60.44 33.45
N ILE A 62 9.99 59.21 33.17
CA ILE A 62 9.79 58.74 31.80
C ILE A 62 8.41 59.19 31.29
N ASP A 63 8.38 59.74 30.08
CA ASP A 63 7.14 60.21 29.46
C ASP A 63 6.30 59.03 28.94
N GLY A 64 5.07 59.32 28.51
CA GLY A 64 4.17 58.27 27.97
C GLY A 64 4.71 57.60 26.71
N PHE A 65 5.46 58.32 25.87
CA PHE A 65 6.02 57.74 24.65
C PHE A 65 7.12 56.71 24.97
N GLU A 66 8.04 57.04 25.86
CA GLU A 66 9.07 56.11 26.33
C GLU A 66 8.47 54.93 27.07
N THR A 67 7.44 55.16 27.88
CA THR A 67 6.69 54.09 28.57
C THR A 67 6.07 53.11 27.56
N CYS A 68 5.35 53.62 26.55
CA CYS A 68 4.75 52.81 25.50
C CYS A 68 5.82 52.06 24.67
N ARG A 69 6.95 52.70 24.36
CA ARG A 69 8.06 52.05 23.65
C ARG A 69 8.62 50.86 24.43
N ARG A 70 8.79 51.00 25.75
CA ARG A 70 9.26 49.91 26.60
C ARG A 70 8.23 48.78 26.72
N MET A 71 6.94 49.10 26.72
CA MET A 71 5.87 48.09 26.66
C MET A 71 5.91 47.31 25.35
N GLN A 72 6.01 48.00 24.22
CA GLN A 72 6.08 47.40 22.88
C GLN A 72 7.36 46.59 22.64
N ALA A 73 8.46 46.95 23.30
CA ALA A 73 9.70 46.17 23.27
C ALA A 73 9.65 44.87 24.11
N ASN A 74 8.63 44.71 24.96
CA ASN A 74 8.48 43.54 25.80
C ASN A 74 7.46 42.55 25.19
N PRO A 75 7.86 41.31 24.84
CA PRO A 75 6.98 40.32 24.22
C PRO A 75 5.72 39.99 25.04
N ILE A 76 5.75 40.21 26.36
CA ILE A 76 4.62 39.94 27.25
C ILE A 76 3.56 41.06 27.16
N PHE A 77 3.98 42.28 26.83
CA PHE A 77 3.13 43.47 26.90
C PHE A 77 2.83 44.10 25.53
N GLN A 78 3.53 43.69 24.47
CA GLN A 78 3.41 44.27 23.12
C GLN A 78 1.97 44.23 22.57
N ASP A 79 1.20 43.20 22.92
CA ASP A 79 -0.18 43.01 22.42
C ASP A 79 -1.24 43.74 23.29
N ILE A 80 -0.83 44.44 24.34
CA ILE A 80 -1.73 45.22 25.19
C ILE A 80 -1.98 46.58 24.52
N PRO A 81 -3.23 46.93 24.17
CA PRO A 81 -3.54 48.20 23.53
C PRO A 81 -3.25 49.38 24.46
N VAL A 82 -2.51 50.36 23.94
CA VAL A 82 -2.20 51.62 24.63
C VAL A 82 -2.96 52.76 23.97
N ILE A 83 -3.78 53.47 24.76
CA ILE A 83 -4.44 54.71 24.35
C ILE A 83 -3.77 55.87 25.07
N PHE A 84 -3.18 56.78 24.31
CA PHE A 84 -2.56 57.97 24.88
C PHE A 84 -3.58 58.98 25.38
N MET A 85 -3.28 59.70 26.45
CA MET A 85 -4.03 60.87 26.90
C MET A 85 -3.15 62.10 26.66
N THR A 86 -3.62 63.06 25.87
CA THR A 86 -2.80 64.20 25.41
C THR A 86 -3.49 65.53 25.67
N ALA A 87 -2.77 66.56 26.13
CA ALA A 87 -3.28 67.93 26.09
C ALA A 87 -3.38 68.41 24.63
N LEU A 88 -4.48 69.08 24.27
CA LEU A 88 -4.68 69.65 22.93
C LEU A 88 -3.61 70.69 22.60
N SER A 89 -2.64 70.33 21.76
CA SER A 89 -1.93 71.16 20.77
C SER A 89 -0.85 70.30 20.08
N GLU A 90 -0.73 70.47 18.76
CA GLU A 90 0.28 69.88 17.85
C GLU A 90 -0.01 68.49 17.26
N THR A 91 -0.25 68.52 15.95
CA THR A 91 -0.38 67.39 15.04
C THR A 91 0.85 66.46 15.08
N GLU A 92 2.03 66.95 15.53
CA GLU A 92 3.25 66.15 15.70
C GLU A 92 3.14 65.05 16.77
N HIS A 93 2.44 65.31 17.88
CA HIS A 93 2.33 64.36 18.98
C HIS A 93 1.45 63.14 18.64
N LYS A 94 0.45 63.33 17.76
CA LYS A 94 -0.43 62.24 17.29
C LYS A 94 0.30 61.28 16.35
N VAL A 95 1.14 61.81 15.45
CA VAL A 95 1.95 61.00 14.52
C VAL A 95 3.04 60.25 15.27
N LYS A 96 3.70 60.89 16.25
CA LYS A 96 4.68 60.23 17.13
C LYS A 96 4.06 59.10 17.95
N GLY A 97 2.84 59.27 18.46
CA GLY A 97 2.17 58.24 19.26
C GLY A 97 1.86 56.95 18.50
N LEU A 98 1.32 57.07 17.29
CA LEU A 98 1.06 55.91 16.42
C LEU A 98 2.36 55.22 15.97
N ALA A 99 3.42 55.99 15.71
CA ALA A 99 4.73 55.44 15.34
C ALA A 99 5.42 54.67 16.48
N VAL A 100 5.05 54.93 17.73
CA VAL A 100 5.60 54.27 18.93
C VAL A 100 4.75 53.06 19.36
N GLY A 101 3.64 52.77 18.66
CA GLY A 101 2.83 51.56 18.87
C GLY A 101 1.56 51.76 19.71
N ALA A 102 1.13 53.00 19.95
CA ALA A 102 -0.19 53.23 20.52
C ALA A 102 -1.28 52.97 19.49
N VAL A 103 -2.42 52.43 19.95
CA VAL A 103 -3.56 52.10 19.09
C VAL A 103 -4.51 53.28 18.91
N ASP A 104 -4.47 54.27 19.82
CA ASP A 104 -5.32 55.46 19.76
C ASP A 104 -4.85 56.58 20.73
N TYR A 105 -5.57 57.70 20.74
CA TYR A 105 -5.37 58.81 21.68
C TYR A 105 -6.69 59.47 22.11
N ILE A 106 -6.74 60.02 23.32
CA ILE A 106 -7.83 60.79 23.93
C ILE A 106 -7.29 62.18 24.27
N THR A 107 -8.04 63.23 23.92
CA THR A 107 -7.65 64.61 24.22
C THR A 107 -8.17 65.06 25.59
N LYS A 108 -7.33 65.76 26.36
CA LYS A 108 -7.69 66.43 27.62
C LYS A 108 -8.20 67.87 27.34
N PRO A 109 -9.29 68.33 28.01
CA PRO A 109 -10.12 67.60 28.96
C PRO A 109 -11.01 66.57 28.26
N PHE A 110 -11.13 65.37 28.83
CA PHE A 110 -11.86 64.26 28.24
C PHE A 110 -13.31 64.19 28.72
N GLN A 111 -14.21 63.72 27.85
CA GLN A 111 -15.58 63.38 28.21
C GLN A 111 -15.69 61.89 28.53
N HIS A 112 -16.45 61.54 29.57
CA HIS A 112 -16.63 60.15 30.00
C HIS A 112 -17.08 59.23 28.87
N GLU A 113 -18.03 59.68 28.05
CA GLU A 113 -18.56 58.89 26.92
C GLU A 113 -17.49 58.60 25.87
N GLU A 114 -16.59 59.55 25.58
CA GLU A 114 -15.51 59.38 24.61
C GLU A 114 -14.48 58.34 25.08
N VAL A 115 -14.05 58.44 26.34
CA VAL A 115 -13.09 57.49 26.94
C VAL A 115 -13.68 56.07 26.89
N LEU A 116 -14.92 55.91 27.35
CA LEU A 116 -15.58 54.61 27.39
C LEU A 116 -15.80 54.02 25.99
N ALA A 117 -16.18 54.83 25.00
CA ALA A 117 -16.34 54.37 23.63
C ALA A 117 -15.03 53.81 23.06
N ARG A 118 -13.92 54.54 23.22
CA ARG A 118 -12.60 54.10 22.73
C ARG A 118 -12.08 52.87 23.46
N VAL A 119 -12.19 52.84 24.78
CA VAL A 119 -11.82 51.67 25.60
C VAL A 119 -12.60 50.43 25.14
N LYS A 120 -13.93 50.52 24.99
CA LYS A 120 -14.77 49.39 24.54
C LYS A 120 -14.39 48.89 23.13
N VAL A 121 -14.09 49.80 22.20
CA VAL A 121 -13.68 49.45 20.83
C VAL A 121 -12.37 48.66 20.84
N HIS A 122 -11.35 49.16 21.54
CA HIS A 122 -10.02 48.51 21.54
C HIS A 122 -9.99 47.21 22.33
N LEU A 123 -10.75 47.11 23.43
CA LEU A 123 -10.94 45.83 24.12
C LEU A 123 -11.62 44.79 23.21
N ARG A 124 -12.64 45.20 22.45
CA ARG A 124 -13.32 44.30 21.49
C ARG A 124 -12.40 43.86 20.36
N LEU A 125 -11.57 44.78 19.83
CA LEU A 125 -10.60 44.46 18.78
C LEU A 125 -9.55 43.47 19.27
N ARG A 126 -8.99 43.68 20.46
CA ARG A 126 -8.05 42.74 21.09
C ARG A 126 -8.67 41.35 21.25
N HIS A 127 -9.89 41.29 21.81
CA HIS A 127 -10.59 40.03 22.02
C HIS A 127 -10.82 39.27 20.70
N LEU A 128 -11.24 39.99 19.65
CA LEU A 128 -11.46 39.38 18.33
C LEU A 128 -10.14 38.91 17.69
N SER A 129 -9.05 39.66 17.84
CA SER A 129 -7.72 39.25 17.36
C SER A 129 -7.24 37.97 18.04
N GLN A 130 -7.36 37.91 19.37
CA GLN A 130 -7.01 36.71 20.14
C GLN A 130 -7.88 35.51 19.75
N GLN A 131 -9.18 35.70 19.53
CA GLN A 131 -10.06 34.64 19.04
C GLN A 131 -9.67 34.13 17.66
N LEU A 132 -9.29 35.04 16.76
CA LEU A 132 -8.87 34.69 15.39
C LEU A 132 -7.57 33.90 15.39
N GLU A 133 -6.60 34.26 16.24
CA GLU A 133 -5.35 33.51 16.40
C GLU A 133 -5.61 32.07 16.87
N VAL A 134 -6.40 31.91 17.92
CA VAL A 134 -6.79 30.58 18.43
C VAL A 134 -7.51 29.77 17.35
N GLN A 135 -8.42 30.39 16.59
CA GLN A 135 -9.11 29.71 15.49
C GLN A 135 -8.17 29.29 14.36
N ASN A 136 -7.20 30.13 14.01
CA ASN A 136 -6.21 29.82 12.98
C ASN A 136 -5.32 28.65 13.39
N GLU A 137 -4.90 28.58 14.65
CA GLU A 137 -4.12 27.45 15.16
C GLU A 137 -4.92 26.14 15.12
N VAL A 138 -6.18 26.16 15.57
CA VAL A 138 -7.07 24.98 15.51
C VAL A 138 -7.32 24.55 14.07
N LEU A 139 -7.57 25.50 13.17
CA LEU A 139 -7.80 25.21 11.76
C LEU A 139 -6.56 24.59 11.09
N LYS A 140 -5.38 25.07 11.44
CA LYS A 140 -4.12 24.52 10.94
C LYS A 140 -3.93 23.07 11.36
N GLN A 141 -4.12 22.77 12.66
CA GLN A 141 -4.03 21.39 13.17
C GLN A 141 -5.06 20.46 12.51
N PHE A 142 -6.28 20.98 12.28
CA PHE A 142 -7.33 20.20 11.62
C PHE A 142 -7.00 19.91 10.15
N ASN A 143 -6.43 20.88 9.42
CA ASN A 143 -5.98 20.68 8.04
C ASN A 143 -4.86 19.63 7.95
N GLU A 144 -3.85 19.70 8.81
CA GLU A 144 -2.76 18.71 8.86
C GLU A 144 -3.33 17.29 9.08
N THR A 145 -4.25 17.14 10.04
CA THR A 145 -4.92 15.85 10.33
C THR A 145 -5.78 15.36 9.15
N LEU A 146 -6.46 16.28 8.45
CA LEU A 146 -7.27 15.96 7.28
C LEU A 146 -6.41 15.50 6.11
N GLU A 147 -5.28 16.16 5.86
CA GLU A 147 -4.34 15.80 4.79
C GLU A 147 -3.82 14.37 5.01
N GLU A 148 -3.39 14.02 6.22
CA GLU A 148 -2.96 12.66 6.57
C GLU A 148 -4.06 11.63 6.34
N LYS A 149 -5.31 11.93 6.74
CA LYS A 149 -6.46 11.03 6.52
C LYS A 149 -6.79 10.87 5.06
N VAL A 150 -6.70 11.93 4.26
CA VAL A 150 -6.95 11.88 2.81
C VAL A 150 -5.91 11.00 2.13
N GLU A 151 -4.63 11.17 2.48
CA GLU A 151 -3.54 10.33 1.94
C GLU A 151 -3.76 8.85 2.29
N GLN A 152 -4.06 8.55 3.56
CA GLN A 152 -4.35 7.20 4.00
C GLN A 152 -5.54 6.59 3.24
N ARG A 153 -6.67 7.31 3.15
CA ARG A 153 -7.87 6.81 2.45
C ARG A 153 -7.65 6.63 0.96
N THR A 154 -6.85 7.50 0.34
CA THR A 154 -6.53 7.39 -1.08
C THR A 154 -5.69 6.15 -1.35
N ALA A 155 -4.71 5.85 -0.50
CA ALA A 155 -3.92 4.62 -0.59
C ALA A 155 -4.79 3.36 -0.40
N GLU A 156 -5.67 3.34 0.61
CA GLU A 156 -6.63 2.24 0.84
C GLU A 156 -7.53 2.00 -0.38
N LEU A 157 -8.10 3.07 -0.95
CA LEU A 157 -8.95 3.00 -2.15
C LEU A 157 -8.21 2.44 -3.35
N GLN A 158 -6.99 2.92 -3.60
CA GLN A 158 -6.19 2.48 -4.73
C GLN A 158 -5.83 0.99 -4.61
N GLN A 159 -5.52 0.53 -3.39
CA GLN A 159 -5.26 -0.88 -3.12
C GLN A 159 -6.51 -1.75 -3.35
N ALA A 160 -7.67 -1.30 -2.85
CA ALA A 160 -8.94 -2.01 -3.05
C ALA A 160 -9.31 -2.11 -4.54
N GLN A 161 -9.17 -1.02 -5.30
CA GLN A 161 -9.49 -1.00 -6.73
C GLN A 161 -8.64 -2.00 -7.53
N ILE A 162 -7.37 -2.14 -7.18
CA ILE A 162 -6.46 -3.07 -7.85
C ILE A 162 -6.79 -4.51 -7.51
N GLN A 163 -7.11 -4.79 -6.25
CA GLN A 163 -7.58 -6.12 -5.85
C GLN A 163 -8.83 -6.51 -6.63
N LEU A 164 -9.78 -5.57 -6.81
CA LEU A 164 -10.98 -5.81 -7.62
C LEU A 164 -10.65 -6.11 -9.09
N ILE A 165 -9.78 -5.32 -9.73
CA ILE A 165 -9.39 -5.55 -11.13
C ILE A 165 -8.72 -6.92 -11.31
N GLN A 166 -7.90 -7.34 -10.34
CA GLN A 166 -7.26 -8.66 -10.40
C GLN A 166 -8.26 -9.79 -10.15
N GLN A 167 -9.16 -9.64 -9.19
CA GLN A 167 -10.22 -10.61 -8.93
C GLN A 167 -11.15 -10.75 -10.14
N GLU A 168 -11.48 -9.64 -10.81
CA GLU A 168 -12.27 -9.64 -12.04
C GLU A 168 -11.52 -10.35 -13.18
N LYS A 169 -10.21 -10.11 -13.35
CA LYS A 169 -9.39 -10.81 -14.34
C LYS A 169 -9.32 -12.32 -14.09
N LEU A 170 -9.15 -12.74 -12.84
CA LEU A 170 -9.06 -14.15 -12.48
C LEU A 170 -10.42 -14.86 -12.61
N SER A 171 -11.51 -14.21 -12.18
CA SER A 171 -12.88 -14.71 -12.32
C SER A 171 -13.31 -14.84 -13.78
N SER A 172 -13.05 -13.81 -14.60
CA SER A 172 -13.33 -13.81 -16.04
C SER A 172 -12.51 -14.88 -16.78
N LEU A 173 -11.22 -15.02 -16.44
CA LEU A 173 -10.38 -16.10 -16.95
C LEU A 173 -10.91 -17.47 -16.50
N GLY A 174 -11.37 -17.59 -15.26
CA GLY A 174 -11.91 -18.81 -14.70
C GLY A 174 -13.11 -19.34 -15.49
N GLN A 175 -14.09 -18.47 -15.76
CA GLN A 175 -15.30 -18.81 -16.51
C GLN A 175 -15.00 -19.10 -17.99
N MET A 176 -14.09 -18.34 -18.62
CA MET A 176 -13.69 -18.55 -20.02
C MET A 176 -12.92 -19.86 -20.19
N VAL A 177 -12.00 -20.17 -19.28
CA VAL A 177 -11.22 -21.42 -19.29
C VAL A 177 -12.14 -22.64 -19.11
N ALA A 178 -13.19 -22.56 -18.30
CA ALA A 178 -14.14 -23.66 -18.16
C ALA A 178 -14.90 -23.98 -19.47
N GLY A 179 -15.29 -22.95 -20.23
CA GLY A 179 -15.91 -23.10 -21.55
C GLY A 179 -14.93 -23.66 -22.60
N VAL A 180 -13.75 -23.05 -22.71
CA VAL A 180 -12.69 -23.49 -23.64
C VAL A 180 -12.23 -24.91 -23.33
N ALA A 181 -12.11 -25.27 -22.05
CA ALA A 181 -11.76 -26.64 -21.65
C ALA A 181 -12.80 -27.66 -22.14
N HIS A 182 -14.08 -27.33 -22.07
CA HIS A 182 -15.13 -28.20 -22.61
C HIS A 182 -15.04 -28.30 -24.13
N GLU A 183 -14.78 -27.20 -24.83
CA GLU A 183 -14.67 -27.18 -26.30
C GLU A 183 -13.43 -27.91 -26.83
N ILE A 184 -12.31 -27.89 -26.10
CA ILE A 184 -11.08 -28.62 -26.48
C ILE A 184 -11.17 -30.11 -26.11
N ASN A 185 -11.80 -30.45 -24.99
CA ASN A 185 -11.98 -31.86 -24.61
C ASN A 185 -12.76 -32.65 -25.65
N ASN A 186 -13.70 -32.02 -26.36
CA ASN A 186 -14.50 -32.67 -27.38
C ASN A 186 -13.64 -33.24 -28.55
N PRO A 187 -12.87 -32.44 -29.31
CA PRO A 187 -11.97 -32.95 -30.36
C PRO A 187 -10.91 -33.90 -29.81
N VAL A 188 -10.39 -33.67 -28.60
CA VAL A 188 -9.41 -34.57 -27.97
C VAL A 188 -10.00 -35.97 -27.72
N ASN A 189 -11.21 -36.06 -27.18
CA ASN A 189 -11.91 -37.32 -26.99
C ASN A 189 -12.15 -38.06 -28.32
N PHE A 190 -12.43 -37.33 -29.41
CA PHE A 190 -12.51 -37.93 -30.74
C PHE A 190 -11.16 -38.51 -31.21
N ILE A 191 -10.04 -37.86 -30.90
CA ILE A 191 -8.70 -38.39 -31.22
C ILE A 191 -8.46 -39.68 -30.43
N TYR A 192 -8.64 -39.68 -29.11
CA TYR A 192 -8.48 -40.90 -28.29
C TYR A 192 -9.38 -42.05 -28.76
N GLY A 193 -10.65 -41.75 -29.06
CA GLY A 193 -11.61 -42.75 -29.49
C GLY A 193 -11.26 -43.42 -30.82
N ASN A 194 -10.42 -42.80 -31.65
CA ASN A 194 -10.00 -43.33 -32.95
C ASN A 194 -8.56 -43.85 -32.98
N VAL A 195 -7.62 -43.21 -32.27
CA VAL A 195 -6.20 -43.56 -32.30
C VAL A 195 -5.96 -44.91 -31.63
N VAL A 196 -6.59 -45.19 -30.49
CA VAL A 196 -6.40 -46.47 -29.77
C VAL A 196 -6.89 -47.66 -30.60
N PRO A 197 -8.10 -47.67 -31.19
CA PRO A 197 -8.50 -48.74 -32.11
C PRO A 197 -7.62 -48.82 -33.35
N ALA A 198 -7.18 -47.67 -33.91
CA ALA A 198 -6.32 -47.66 -35.09
C ALA A 198 -4.94 -48.29 -34.81
N GLN A 199 -4.36 -48.06 -33.63
CA GLN A 199 -3.13 -48.73 -33.19
C GLN A 199 -3.32 -50.24 -33.16
N GLN A 200 -4.42 -50.72 -32.57
CA GLN A 200 -4.73 -52.16 -32.54
C GLN A 200 -4.87 -52.73 -33.96
N TYR A 201 -5.60 -52.06 -34.85
CA TYR A 201 -5.77 -52.52 -36.23
C TYR A 201 -4.44 -52.60 -36.99
N VAL A 202 -3.55 -51.63 -36.78
CA VAL A 202 -2.21 -51.64 -37.38
C VAL A 202 -1.36 -52.78 -36.82
N GLU A 203 -1.37 -52.99 -35.50
CA GLU A 203 -0.63 -54.09 -34.87
C GLU A 203 -1.12 -55.47 -35.35
N ASP A 204 -2.44 -55.66 -35.47
CA ASP A 204 -3.04 -56.89 -35.97
C ASP A 204 -2.66 -57.15 -37.43
N LEU A 205 -2.71 -56.11 -38.28
CA LEU A 205 -2.32 -56.20 -39.69
C LEU A 205 -0.83 -56.51 -39.85
N LEU A 206 0.04 -55.81 -39.13
CA LEU A 206 1.49 -56.07 -39.17
C LEU A 206 1.80 -57.48 -38.65
N SER A 207 1.12 -57.93 -37.60
CA SER A 207 1.26 -59.29 -37.07
C SER A 207 0.84 -60.35 -38.09
N LEU A 208 -0.26 -60.14 -38.82
CA LEU A 208 -0.72 -61.04 -39.88
C LEU A 208 0.28 -61.10 -41.04
N VAL A 209 0.81 -59.95 -41.48
CA VAL A 209 1.80 -59.89 -42.57
C VAL A 209 3.10 -60.58 -42.14
N ASN A 210 3.55 -60.36 -40.90
CA ASN A 210 4.73 -61.03 -40.35
C ASN A 210 4.52 -62.56 -40.23
N LEU A 211 3.32 -63.00 -39.85
CA LEU A 211 2.96 -64.42 -39.83
C LEU A 211 3.05 -65.02 -41.25
N TYR A 212 2.54 -64.32 -42.26
CA TYR A 212 2.65 -64.77 -43.66
C TYR A 212 4.11 -64.86 -44.12
N ARG A 213 4.95 -63.86 -43.80
CA ARG A 213 6.40 -63.91 -44.07
C ARG A 213 7.08 -65.09 -43.38
N SER A 214 6.66 -65.47 -42.17
CA SER A 214 7.24 -66.61 -41.45
C SER A 214 6.89 -67.96 -42.06
N GLN A 215 5.69 -68.10 -42.64
CA GLN A 215 5.22 -69.36 -43.25
C GLN A 215 5.61 -69.46 -44.73
N TYR A 216 5.89 -68.34 -45.39
CA TYR A 216 6.28 -68.27 -46.80
C TYR A 216 7.58 -67.46 -46.99
N PRO A 217 8.74 -67.99 -46.55
CA PRO A 217 10.01 -67.26 -46.50
C PRO A 217 10.65 -66.99 -47.87
N GLU A 218 10.25 -67.71 -48.93
CA GLU A 218 10.65 -67.43 -50.31
C GLU A 218 9.43 -66.97 -51.15
N PRO A 219 9.00 -65.69 -51.02
CA PRO A 219 7.94 -65.14 -51.84
C PRO A 219 8.29 -65.16 -53.34
N ASN A 220 7.29 -65.26 -54.20
CA ASN A 220 7.52 -65.13 -55.64
C ASN A 220 7.99 -63.71 -56.00
N SER A 221 8.56 -63.54 -57.20
CA SER A 221 9.12 -62.25 -57.65
C SER A 221 8.10 -61.10 -57.64
N VAL A 222 6.81 -61.39 -57.83
CA VAL A 222 5.73 -60.40 -57.79
C VAL A 222 5.56 -59.83 -56.38
N ILE A 223 5.57 -60.68 -55.35
CA ILE A 223 5.43 -60.25 -53.95
C ILE A 223 6.71 -59.56 -53.45
N GLN A 224 7.90 -60.02 -53.86
CA GLN A 224 9.15 -59.34 -53.54
C GLN A 224 9.21 -57.92 -54.11
N SER A 225 8.90 -57.75 -55.39
CA SER A 225 8.83 -56.43 -56.03
C SER A 225 7.84 -55.52 -55.31
N ALA A 226 6.66 -56.02 -54.96
CA ALA A 226 5.66 -55.21 -54.26
C ALA A 226 6.11 -54.79 -52.85
N LEU A 227 6.83 -55.64 -52.11
CA LEU A 227 7.36 -55.31 -50.78
C LEU A 227 8.48 -54.27 -50.85
N GLU A 228 9.34 -54.35 -51.86
CA GLU A 228 10.39 -53.36 -52.14
C GLU A 228 9.78 -52.02 -52.58
N ASP A 229 8.80 -52.04 -53.50
CA ASP A 229 8.10 -50.84 -53.99
C ASP A 229 7.36 -50.10 -52.86
N LEU A 230 6.84 -50.84 -51.87
CA LEU A 230 6.16 -50.29 -50.69
C LEU A 230 7.12 -49.81 -49.59
N ASP A 231 8.40 -50.22 -49.64
CA ASP A 231 9.34 -50.09 -48.52
C ASP A 231 8.72 -50.60 -47.20
N PHE A 232 8.23 -51.85 -47.23
CA PHE A 232 7.43 -52.41 -46.13
C PHE A 232 8.15 -52.39 -44.78
N ASP A 233 9.46 -52.67 -44.76
CA ASP A 233 10.24 -52.69 -43.52
C ASP A 233 10.32 -51.29 -42.88
N PHE A 234 10.33 -50.21 -43.69
CA PHE A 234 10.19 -48.85 -43.18
C PHE A 234 8.79 -48.60 -42.60
N ILE A 235 7.73 -48.92 -43.36
CA ILE A 235 6.33 -48.70 -42.94
C ILE A 235 6.01 -49.46 -41.64
N ALA A 236 6.46 -50.70 -41.51
CA ALA A 236 6.23 -51.53 -40.33
C ALA A 236 6.82 -50.90 -39.05
N VAL A 237 7.87 -50.09 -39.18
CA VAL A 237 8.50 -49.37 -38.07
C VAL A 237 7.91 -47.98 -37.88
N ASP A 238 7.61 -47.25 -38.97
CA ASP A 238 7.18 -45.86 -38.92
C ASP A 238 5.69 -45.70 -38.57
N LEU A 239 4.82 -46.56 -39.09
CA LEU A 239 3.37 -46.45 -38.89
C LEU A 239 2.94 -46.55 -37.41
N PRO A 240 3.47 -47.49 -36.60
CA PRO A 240 3.22 -47.48 -35.16
C PRO A 240 3.76 -46.23 -34.46
N LYS A 241 4.93 -45.72 -34.88
CA LYS A 241 5.52 -44.48 -34.31
C LYS A 241 4.67 -43.25 -34.61
N LEU A 242 4.10 -43.16 -35.81
CA LEU A 242 3.19 -42.07 -36.20
C LEU A 242 1.94 -42.04 -35.32
N LEU A 243 1.30 -43.19 -35.12
CA LEU A 243 0.12 -43.29 -34.24
C LEU A 243 0.47 -42.97 -32.79
N ASN A 244 1.61 -43.46 -32.30
CA ASN A 244 2.09 -43.13 -30.96
C ASN A 244 2.38 -41.63 -30.79
N SER A 245 2.93 -40.97 -31.82
CA SER A 245 3.14 -39.52 -31.82
C SER A 245 1.82 -38.74 -31.71
N MET A 246 0.76 -39.17 -32.41
CA MET A 246 -0.57 -38.57 -32.28
C MET A 246 -1.15 -38.78 -30.88
N GLN A 247 -0.97 -39.97 -30.30
CA GLN A 247 -1.40 -40.30 -28.95
C GLN A 247 -0.73 -39.40 -27.91
N VAL A 248 0.60 -39.27 -27.96
CA VAL A 248 1.37 -38.37 -27.08
C VAL A 248 0.95 -36.90 -27.25
N GLY A 249 0.62 -36.49 -28.48
CA GLY A 249 0.07 -35.17 -28.74
C GLY A 249 -1.29 -34.93 -28.07
N ALA A 250 -2.18 -35.91 -28.15
CA ALA A 250 -3.50 -35.87 -27.52
C ALA A 250 -3.40 -35.86 -25.98
N ASP A 251 -2.54 -36.69 -25.41
CA ASP A 251 -2.23 -36.71 -23.97
C ASP A 251 -1.78 -35.34 -23.47
N ARG A 252 -0.88 -34.70 -24.22
CA ARG A 252 -0.39 -33.38 -23.87
C ARG A 252 -1.49 -32.32 -23.90
N ILE A 253 -2.40 -32.35 -24.87
CA ILE A 253 -3.53 -31.40 -24.92
C ILE A 253 -4.47 -31.64 -23.75
N HIS A 254 -4.78 -32.90 -23.45
CA HIS A 254 -5.65 -33.27 -22.33
C HIS A 254 -5.10 -32.77 -21.00
N ASP A 255 -3.80 -32.95 -20.76
CA ASP A 255 -3.16 -32.46 -19.55
C ASP A 255 -3.15 -30.92 -19.47
N ILE A 256 -2.93 -30.22 -20.60
CA ILE A 256 -2.99 -28.75 -20.64
C ILE A 256 -4.38 -28.26 -20.22
N VAL A 257 -5.43 -28.87 -20.78
CA VAL A 257 -6.81 -28.52 -20.49
C VAL A 257 -7.17 -28.84 -19.04
N ARG A 258 -6.73 -29.98 -18.51
CA ARG A 258 -6.92 -30.38 -17.11
C ARG A 258 -6.27 -29.37 -16.17
N SER A 259 -5.02 -28.99 -16.41
CA SER A 259 -4.28 -28.03 -15.58
C SER A 259 -4.87 -26.63 -15.63
N LEU A 260 -5.31 -26.17 -16.81
CA LEU A 260 -6.05 -24.91 -16.96
C LEU A 260 -7.35 -24.92 -16.15
N ARG A 261 -8.13 -26.00 -16.23
CA ARG A 261 -9.39 -26.15 -15.49
C ARG A 261 -9.17 -26.20 -13.98
N ASN A 262 -8.12 -26.90 -13.53
CA ASN A 262 -7.74 -26.94 -12.13
C ASN A 262 -7.35 -25.53 -11.66
N PHE A 263 -6.49 -24.81 -12.38
CA PHE A 263 -6.13 -23.43 -12.05
C PHE A 263 -7.34 -22.49 -11.94
N SER A 264 -8.28 -22.57 -12.88
CA SER A 264 -9.52 -21.78 -12.90
C SER A 264 -10.46 -22.08 -11.72
N ARG A 265 -10.55 -23.33 -11.28
CA ARG A 265 -11.42 -23.75 -10.17
C ARG A 265 -10.86 -23.46 -8.78
N LEU A 266 -9.60 -23.05 -8.67
CA LEU A 266 -8.92 -22.87 -7.39
C LEU A 266 -9.16 -21.50 -6.75
N ASP A 267 -9.90 -20.60 -7.40
CA ASP A 267 -10.39 -19.32 -6.86
C ASP A 267 -11.58 -19.47 -5.87
N GLU A 268 -11.99 -20.71 -5.55
CA GLU A 268 -12.94 -20.96 -4.47
C GLU A 268 -12.34 -20.49 -3.13
N ALA A 269 -13.05 -19.62 -2.41
CA ALA A 269 -12.60 -18.96 -1.18
C ALA A 269 -12.51 -19.90 0.05
N GLU A 270 -12.40 -21.21 -0.17
CA GLU A 270 -12.43 -22.23 0.87
C GLU A 270 -11.04 -22.84 1.12
N ARG A 271 -10.73 -23.10 2.38
CA ARG A 271 -9.53 -23.84 2.79
C ARG A 271 -9.69 -25.32 2.43
N LYS A 272 -8.67 -25.91 1.81
CA LYS A 272 -8.65 -27.32 1.43
C LYS A 272 -7.34 -27.97 1.83
N CYS A 273 -7.41 -29.26 2.18
CA CYS A 273 -6.23 -30.09 2.39
C CYS A 273 -5.72 -30.54 1.02
N VAL A 274 -4.59 -29.98 0.59
CA VAL A 274 -4.06 -30.16 -0.77
C VAL A 274 -2.62 -30.62 -0.76
N ASP A 275 -2.20 -31.24 -1.87
CA ASP A 275 -0.81 -31.50 -2.18
C ASP A 275 -0.21 -30.25 -2.86
N LEU A 276 0.86 -29.69 -2.27
CA LEU A 276 1.53 -28.51 -2.82
C LEU A 276 2.29 -28.80 -4.11
N HIS A 277 2.78 -30.04 -4.29
CA HIS A 277 3.48 -30.42 -5.52
C HIS A 277 2.54 -30.36 -6.72
N GLU A 278 1.28 -30.77 -6.55
CA GLU A 278 0.25 -30.66 -7.60
C GLU A 278 0.02 -29.19 -8.01
N GLY A 279 -0.04 -28.29 -7.03
CA GLY A 279 -0.17 -26.85 -7.28
C GLY A 279 1.01 -26.25 -8.05
N ILE A 280 2.23 -26.65 -7.68
CA ILE A 280 3.47 -26.20 -8.35
C ILE A 280 3.52 -26.72 -9.79
N GLU A 281 3.24 -28.01 -10.02
CA GLU A 281 3.28 -28.59 -11.37
C GLU A 281 2.20 -28.00 -12.28
N ASN A 282 0.99 -27.76 -11.76
CA ASN A 282 -0.06 -27.05 -12.51
C ASN A 282 0.42 -25.65 -12.94
N THR A 283 1.10 -24.93 -12.05
CA THR A 283 1.63 -23.60 -12.35
C THR A 283 2.75 -23.65 -13.39
N LEU A 284 3.67 -24.60 -13.26
CA LEU A 284 4.74 -24.85 -14.23
C LEU A 284 4.20 -25.20 -15.61
N MET A 285 3.12 -25.97 -15.66
CA MET A 285 2.47 -26.35 -16.90
C MET A 285 1.88 -25.15 -17.64
N ILE A 286 1.27 -24.20 -16.93
CA ILE A 286 0.76 -22.96 -17.52
C ILE A 286 1.91 -22.10 -18.07
N LEU A 287 3.04 -22.07 -17.37
CA LEU A 287 4.25 -21.36 -17.80
C LEU A 287 5.10 -22.14 -18.81
N SER A 288 4.70 -23.35 -19.21
CA SER A 288 5.51 -24.23 -20.06
C SER A 288 5.88 -23.64 -21.42
N HIS A 289 5.01 -22.80 -22.01
CA HIS A 289 5.33 -22.09 -23.25
C HIS A 289 6.48 -21.09 -23.07
N ARG A 290 6.56 -20.45 -21.89
CA ARG A 290 7.62 -19.48 -21.59
C ARG A 290 8.95 -20.15 -21.25
N LEU A 291 8.90 -21.35 -20.67
CA LEU A 291 10.08 -22.11 -20.27
C LEU A 291 10.82 -22.78 -21.46
N LYS A 292 10.10 -23.12 -22.53
CA LYS A 292 10.66 -23.80 -23.73
C LYS A 292 11.39 -22.82 -24.66
N VAL A 293 12.27 -23.37 -25.51
CA VAL A 293 12.98 -22.61 -26.56
C VAL A 293 12.00 -21.72 -27.34
N GLN A 294 12.24 -20.41 -27.29
CA GLN A 294 11.59 -19.44 -28.17
C GLN A 294 12.59 -19.04 -29.26
N THR A 295 12.11 -18.55 -30.41
CA THR A 295 12.92 -18.22 -31.60
C THR A 295 14.13 -17.30 -31.31
N THR A 296 14.11 -16.59 -30.19
CA THR A 296 15.11 -15.59 -29.78
C THR A 296 15.77 -15.88 -28.41
N GLN A 297 15.40 -16.94 -27.68
CA GLN A 297 15.85 -17.19 -26.31
C GLN A 297 16.13 -18.67 -26.02
N PRO A 298 17.18 -18.97 -25.23
CA PRO A 298 17.50 -20.34 -24.82
C PRO A 298 16.42 -20.92 -23.88
N GLU A 299 16.28 -22.24 -23.88
CA GLU A 299 15.40 -22.97 -22.96
C GLU A 299 15.82 -22.75 -21.50
N ILE A 300 14.85 -22.49 -20.62
CA ILE A 300 15.09 -22.38 -19.18
C ILE A 300 15.10 -23.78 -18.58
N LYS A 301 16.26 -24.20 -18.10
CA LYS A 301 16.43 -25.50 -17.44
C LYS A 301 15.73 -25.48 -16.09
N LEU A 302 14.80 -26.41 -15.90
CA LEU A 302 14.05 -26.54 -14.65
C LEU A 302 14.58 -27.71 -13.82
N LEU A 303 15.05 -27.43 -12.61
CA LEU A 303 15.46 -28.43 -11.62
C LEU A 303 14.39 -28.57 -10.54
N ARG A 304 13.90 -29.79 -10.35
CA ARG A 304 12.88 -30.13 -9.34
C ARG A 304 13.52 -30.97 -8.25
N GLU A 305 13.52 -30.46 -7.03
CA GLU A 305 14.09 -31.11 -5.85
C GLU A 305 12.99 -31.18 -4.78
N TYR A 306 12.03 -32.08 -5.00
CA TYR A 306 10.88 -32.22 -4.12
C TYR A 306 11.21 -33.13 -2.94
N GLY A 307 11.17 -32.57 -1.74
CA GLY A 307 11.24 -33.33 -0.50
C GLY A 307 9.88 -33.93 -0.15
N GLU A 308 9.90 -34.91 0.75
CA GLU A 308 8.70 -35.50 1.34
C GLU A 308 8.01 -34.48 2.25
N ILE A 309 6.88 -33.94 1.81
CA ILE A 309 6.08 -32.97 2.56
C ILE A 309 4.64 -33.49 2.74
N PRO A 310 4.01 -33.26 3.90
CA PRO A 310 2.62 -33.65 4.10
C PRO A 310 1.68 -32.72 3.33
N LYS A 311 0.42 -33.16 3.18
CA LYS A 311 -0.64 -32.29 2.67
C LYS A 311 -0.86 -31.11 3.61
N VAL A 312 -1.11 -29.93 3.03
CA VAL A 312 -1.26 -28.68 3.76
C VAL A 312 -2.69 -28.17 3.65
N VAL A 313 -3.24 -27.65 4.75
CA VAL A 313 -4.56 -27.00 4.76
C VAL A 313 -4.36 -25.52 4.39
N CYS A 314 -4.69 -25.14 3.15
CA CYS A 314 -4.46 -23.78 2.65
C CYS A 314 -5.55 -23.31 1.67
N PHE A 315 -5.42 -22.06 1.20
CA PHE A 315 -6.22 -21.54 0.08
C PHE A 315 -5.46 -21.80 -1.23
N PRO A 316 -5.76 -22.88 -1.96
CA PRO A 316 -4.86 -23.37 -3.00
C PRO A 316 -4.74 -22.43 -4.20
N GLY A 317 -5.79 -21.70 -4.60
CA GLY A 317 -5.70 -20.72 -5.70
C GLY A 317 -4.79 -19.55 -5.37
N GLN A 318 -4.88 -19.04 -4.14
CA GLN A 318 -4.02 -17.94 -3.68
C GLN A 318 -2.57 -18.40 -3.57
N LEU A 319 -2.31 -19.61 -3.08
CA LEU A 319 -0.94 -20.12 -3.00
C LEU A 319 -0.35 -20.38 -4.39
N ASN A 320 -1.13 -20.92 -5.32
CA ASN A 320 -0.70 -21.06 -6.72
C ASN A 320 -0.46 -19.70 -7.38
N GLN A 321 -1.23 -18.67 -7.04
CA GLN A 321 -0.98 -17.30 -7.47
C GLN A 321 0.38 -16.78 -6.98
N VAL A 322 0.78 -17.11 -5.74
CA VAL A 322 2.11 -16.78 -5.23
C VAL A 322 3.19 -17.48 -6.04
N VAL A 323 3.08 -18.80 -6.24
CA VAL A 323 4.04 -19.58 -7.03
C VAL A 323 4.13 -19.04 -8.46
N MET A 324 3.00 -18.71 -9.09
CA MET A 324 2.92 -18.10 -10.42
C MET A 324 3.67 -16.77 -10.48
N ASN A 325 3.45 -15.88 -9.52
CA ASN A 325 4.10 -14.57 -9.48
C ASN A 325 5.62 -14.69 -9.32
N LEU A 326 6.09 -15.59 -8.46
CA LEU A 326 7.52 -15.80 -8.24
C LEU A 326 8.19 -16.44 -9.47
N LEU A 327 7.58 -17.46 -10.07
CA LEU A 327 8.10 -18.06 -11.30
C LEU A 327 8.09 -17.09 -12.48
N ALA A 328 7.04 -16.29 -12.65
CA ALA A 328 6.98 -15.28 -13.69
C ALA A 328 8.09 -14.22 -13.51
N ASN A 329 8.37 -13.80 -12.28
CA ASN A 329 9.46 -12.88 -12.00
C ASN A 329 10.84 -13.48 -12.32
N ALA A 330 11.08 -14.74 -11.96
CA ALA A 330 12.30 -15.45 -12.30
C ALA A 330 12.48 -15.57 -13.83
N ILE A 331 11.42 -15.97 -14.56
CA ILE A 331 11.44 -16.06 -16.03
C ILE A 331 11.72 -14.69 -16.65
N ASP A 332 11.02 -13.64 -16.24
CA ASP A 332 11.21 -12.29 -16.77
C ASP A 332 12.66 -11.79 -16.60
N GLU A 333 13.31 -12.08 -15.46
CA GLU A 333 14.71 -11.72 -15.20
C GLU A 333 15.67 -12.48 -16.12
N LEU A 334 15.47 -13.79 -16.27
CA LEU A 334 16.29 -14.63 -17.14
C LEU A 334 16.15 -14.23 -18.63
N GLU A 335 14.92 -13.92 -19.07
CA GLU A 335 14.61 -13.46 -20.43
C GLU A 335 15.22 -12.09 -20.74
N SER A 336 15.14 -11.14 -19.79
CA SER A 336 15.60 -9.77 -19.99
C SER A 336 17.12 -9.62 -19.94
N LYS A 337 17.81 -10.43 -19.12
CA LYS A 337 19.28 -10.41 -19.01
C LYS A 337 19.99 -11.33 -20.00
N ARG A 338 19.26 -12.18 -20.74
CA ARG A 338 19.79 -13.14 -21.72
C ARG A 338 20.91 -13.99 -21.13
N ILE A 339 20.63 -14.63 -19.99
CA ILE A 339 21.56 -15.56 -19.35
C ILE A 339 21.86 -16.71 -20.32
N ALA A 340 23.13 -17.10 -20.45
CA ALA A 340 23.56 -18.11 -21.43
C ALA A 340 23.01 -19.52 -21.12
N GLN A 341 22.86 -19.84 -19.83
CA GLN A 341 22.29 -21.09 -19.34
C GLN A 341 21.26 -20.76 -18.24
N PRO A 342 20.05 -20.31 -18.62
CA PRO A 342 19.06 -19.93 -17.63
C PRO A 342 18.57 -21.18 -16.88
N GLU A 343 18.57 -21.11 -15.55
CA GLU A 343 18.17 -22.21 -14.67
C GLU A 343 17.22 -21.68 -13.59
N ILE A 344 16.12 -22.42 -13.38
CA ILE A 344 15.23 -22.24 -12.23
C ILE A 344 15.22 -23.55 -11.45
N ARG A 345 15.44 -23.47 -10.14
CA ARG A 345 15.40 -24.60 -9.21
C ARG A 345 14.27 -24.42 -8.22
N ILE A 346 13.46 -25.46 -8.07
CA ILE A 346 12.35 -25.49 -7.11
C ILE A 346 12.63 -26.59 -6.09
N GLN A 347 12.71 -26.20 -4.82
CA GLN A 347 12.92 -27.11 -3.71
C GLN A 347 11.72 -27.07 -2.76
N THR A 348 11.34 -28.23 -2.22
CA THR A 348 10.36 -28.31 -1.13
C THR A 348 10.94 -29.08 0.03
N GLU A 349 10.74 -28.61 1.25
CA GLU A 349 11.24 -29.27 2.45
C GLU A 349 10.31 -29.02 3.65
N LEU A 350 10.38 -29.91 4.65
CA LEU A 350 9.77 -29.66 5.95
C LEU A 350 10.65 -28.65 6.72
N ALA A 351 10.07 -27.52 7.10
CA ALA A 351 10.75 -26.52 7.92
C ALA A 351 10.28 -26.67 9.38
N GLY A 352 11.08 -27.38 10.19
CA GLY A 352 10.71 -27.69 11.58
C GLY A 352 9.59 -28.75 11.66
N ALA A 353 8.83 -28.77 12.75
CA ALA A 353 7.81 -29.80 13.00
C ALA A 353 6.47 -29.54 12.28
N ASP A 354 6.08 -28.27 12.09
CA ASP A 354 4.73 -27.88 11.71
C ASP A 354 4.66 -26.94 10.50
N SER A 355 5.72 -26.80 9.71
CA SER A 355 5.70 -25.94 8.52
C SER A 355 6.37 -26.56 7.29
N VAL A 356 5.87 -26.16 6.12
CA VAL A 356 6.42 -26.56 4.82
C VAL A 356 7.07 -25.34 4.18
N ARG A 357 8.24 -25.53 3.59
CA ARG A 357 8.99 -24.50 2.87
C ARG A 357 9.08 -24.85 1.39
N ILE A 358 8.76 -23.89 0.53
CA ILE A 358 8.99 -23.92 -0.91
C ILE A 358 10.07 -22.88 -1.22
N ARG A 359 11.17 -23.27 -1.87
CA ARG A 359 12.20 -22.34 -2.38
C ARG A 359 12.17 -22.32 -3.90
N ILE A 360 12.14 -21.13 -4.48
CA ILE A 360 12.27 -20.90 -5.92
C ILE A 360 13.54 -20.09 -6.11
N ILE A 361 14.51 -20.67 -6.82
CA ILE A 361 15.85 -20.12 -7.00
C ILE A 361 16.10 -19.93 -8.50
N ASP A 362 16.48 -18.72 -8.90
CA ASP A 362 16.96 -18.42 -10.25
C ASP A 362 18.45 -18.09 -10.26
N ASN A 363 19.09 -18.24 -11.42
CA ASN A 363 20.47 -17.82 -11.65
C ASN A 363 20.58 -16.49 -12.42
N GLY A 364 19.62 -15.57 -12.20
CA GLY A 364 19.58 -14.25 -12.82
C GLY A 364 20.60 -13.26 -12.23
N ALA A 365 20.39 -11.96 -12.49
CA ALA A 365 21.33 -10.92 -12.04
C ALA A 365 21.26 -10.64 -10.52
N GLY A 366 20.23 -11.13 -9.83
CA GLY A 366 20.01 -10.87 -8.41
C GLY A 366 19.50 -9.46 -8.11
N ILE A 367 19.11 -9.24 -6.86
CA ILE A 367 18.48 -8.03 -6.33
C ILE A 367 19.47 -7.32 -5.41
N PRO A 368 19.81 -6.04 -5.64
CA PRO A 368 20.62 -5.24 -4.72
C PRO A 368 20.02 -5.15 -3.32
N GLU A 369 20.86 -5.26 -2.29
CA GLU A 369 20.45 -5.20 -0.87
C GLU A 369 19.65 -3.93 -0.54
N THR A 370 19.97 -2.81 -1.22
CA THR A 370 19.29 -1.50 -1.06
C THR A 370 17.81 -1.53 -1.41
N ILE A 371 17.37 -2.47 -2.25
CA ILE A 371 15.96 -2.59 -2.67
C ILE A 371 15.27 -3.85 -2.15
N GLN A 372 16.00 -4.82 -1.58
CA GLN A 372 15.42 -6.09 -1.10
C GLN A 372 14.30 -5.91 -0.09
N GLN A 373 14.38 -4.92 0.80
CA GLN A 373 13.30 -4.62 1.75
C GLN A 373 12.09 -3.94 1.08
N LYS A 374 12.29 -3.30 -0.08
CA LYS A 374 11.25 -2.55 -0.79
C LYS A 374 10.48 -3.40 -1.80
N ILE A 375 10.99 -4.57 -2.20
CA ILE A 375 10.36 -5.41 -3.24
C ILE A 375 8.96 -5.91 -2.86
N PHE A 376 8.64 -5.94 -1.56
CA PHE A 376 7.32 -6.32 -1.06
C PHE A 376 6.37 -5.13 -0.91
N ASN A 377 6.86 -3.90 -1.09
CA ASN A 377 6.01 -2.70 -1.03
C ASN A 377 5.09 -2.67 -2.26
N PRO A 378 3.79 -2.35 -2.08
CA PRO A 378 2.88 -2.17 -3.20
C PRO A 378 3.44 -1.18 -4.23
N PHE A 379 3.26 -1.47 -5.51
CA PHE A 379 3.68 -0.65 -6.66
C PHE A 379 5.18 -0.53 -6.89
N PHE A 380 6.01 -1.15 -6.06
CA PHE A 380 7.45 -1.13 -6.28
C PHE A 380 7.81 -2.04 -7.48
N THR A 381 8.45 -1.47 -8.49
CA THR A 381 8.93 -2.21 -9.67
C THR A 381 10.22 -1.60 -10.22
N THR A 382 11.15 -2.45 -10.63
CA THR A 382 12.37 -2.05 -11.36
C THR A 382 12.21 -2.14 -12.88
N LYS A 383 11.06 -2.65 -13.35
CA LYS A 383 10.73 -2.80 -14.79
C LYS A 383 10.24 -1.47 -15.37
N GLU A 384 10.39 -1.30 -16.69
CA GLU A 384 9.92 -0.12 -17.43
C GLU A 384 8.42 0.14 -17.22
N VAL A 385 8.03 1.42 -17.32
CA VAL A 385 6.64 1.88 -17.20
C VAL A 385 5.75 1.10 -18.17
N GLY A 386 4.73 0.43 -17.64
CA GLY A 386 3.77 -0.38 -18.40
C GLY A 386 4.11 -1.87 -18.54
N LYS A 387 5.31 -2.34 -18.15
CA LYS A 387 5.68 -3.77 -18.17
C LYS A 387 5.57 -4.45 -16.80
N GLY A 388 5.73 -3.70 -15.71
CA GLY A 388 5.60 -4.19 -14.34
C GLY A 388 4.55 -3.42 -13.57
N THR A 389 3.58 -4.13 -12.99
CA THR A 389 2.56 -3.51 -12.12
C THR A 389 3.08 -3.25 -10.70
N GLY A 390 4.18 -3.91 -10.30
CA GLY A 390 4.75 -3.79 -8.96
C GLY A 390 3.89 -4.40 -7.84
N LEU A 391 2.90 -5.22 -8.20
CA LEU A 391 1.92 -5.77 -7.24
C LEU A 391 2.15 -7.26 -6.93
N GLY A 392 2.81 -8.00 -7.82
CA GLY A 392 2.91 -9.46 -7.70
C GLY A 392 3.54 -9.91 -6.38
N LEU A 393 4.64 -9.27 -5.97
CA LEU A 393 5.34 -9.59 -4.71
C LEU A 393 4.60 -9.09 -3.47
N SER A 394 3.95 -7.92 -3.52
CA SER A 394 3.16 -7.41 -2.39
C SER A 394 1.92 -8.27 -2.12
N ILE A 395 1.26 -8.75 -3.18
CA ILE A 395 0.14 -9.70 -3.08
C ILE A 395 0.63 -11.05 -2.55
N SER A 396 1.77 -11.52 -3.05
CA SER A 396 2.39 -12.75 -2.56
C SER A 396 2.66 -12.67 -1.06
N HIS A 397 3.20 -11.54 -0.59
CA HIS A 397 3.42 -11.30 0.83
C HIS A 397 2.10 -11.26 1.62
N GLN A 398 1.07 -10.57 1.13
CA GLN A 398 -0.25 -10.53 1.78
C GLN A 398 -0.91 -11.91 1.87
N ILE A 399 -0.78 -12.75 0.83
CA ILE A 399 -1.32 -14.11 0.83
C ILE A 399 -0.57 -14.98 1.84
N VAL A 400 0.76 -14.99 1.80
CA VAL A 400 1.58 -15.87 2.66
C VAL A 400 1.52 -15.41 4.11
N VAL A 401 1.84 -14.15 4.38
CA VAL A 401 1.90 -13.62 5.75
C VAL A 401 0.52 -13.32 6.29
N GLY A 402 -0.31 -12.61 5.52
CA GLY A 402 -1.62 -12.14 5.98
C GLY A 402 -2.70 -13.22 6.05
N LYS A 403 -2.77 -14.14 5.06
CA LYS A 403 -3.84 -15.16 5.02
C LYS A 403 -3.41 -16.54 5.50
N HIS A 404 -2.14 -16.90 5.31
CA HIS A 404 -1.64 -18.23 5.66
C HIS A 404 -0.85 -18.25 6.97
N GLY A 405 -0.60 -17.09 7.60
CA GLY A 405 0.21 -16.98 8.82
C GLY A 405 1.65 -17.47 8.62
N GLY A 406 2.12 -17.45 7.37
CA GLY A 406 3.43 -17.91 6.95
C GLY A 406 4.46 -16.79 6.88
N ASN A 407 5.57 -17.08 6.21
CA ASN A 407 6.67 -16.15 5.99
C ASN A 407 7.11 -16.20 4.52
N LEU A 408 7.29 -15.03 3.91
CA LEU A 408 7.82 -14.88 2.55
C LEU A 408 9.11 -14.07 2.63
N TYR A 409 10.23 -14.69 2.29
CA TYR A 409 11.54 -14.05 2.34
C TYR A 409 12.25 -14.07 0.99
N CYS A 410 13.18 -13.15 0.80
CA CYS A 410 14.06 -13.06 -0.36
C CYS A 410 15.51 -13.09 0.10
N ARG A 411 16.34 -13.91 -0.54
CA ARG A 411 17.79 -13.94 -0.38
C ARG A 411 18.39 -13.77 -1.75
N SER A 412 19.19 -12.73 -1.94
CA SER A 412 19.78 -12.45 -3.24
C SER A 412 21.09 -11.70 -3.11
N SER A 413 21.98 -11.98 -4.06
CA SER A 413 23.26 -11.31 -4.21
C SER A 413 23.44 -10.95 -5.69
N LEU A 414 23.95 -9.75 -5.95
CA LEU A 414 24.23 -9.29 -7.31
C LEU A 414 25.16 -10.28 -8.04
N GLY A 415 24.73 -10.75 -9.21
CA GLY A 415 25.44 -11.70 -10.06
C GLY A 415 25.34 -13.17 -9.63
N GLN A 416 24.62 -13.50 -8.55
CA GLN A 416 24.43 -14.89 -8.08
C GLN A 416 22.99 -15.40 -8.17
N GLY A 417 22.04 -14.56 -8.59
CA GLY A 417 20.63 -14.91 -8.70
C GLY A 417 19.81 -14.59 -7.44
N THR A 418 18.58 -15.08 -7.42
CA THR A 418 17.58 -14.76 -6.38
C THR A 418 16.95 -16.05 -5.86
N GLU A 419 16.84 -16.16 -4.53
CA GLU A 419 16.06 -17.18 -3.83
C GLU A 419 14.85 -16.50 -3.18
N PHE A 420 13.65 -16.94 -3.54
CA PHE A 420 12.44 -16.66 -2.79
C PHE A 420 12.02 -17.90 -2.00
N GLY A 421 11.82 -17.74 -0.70
CA GLY A 421 11.34 -18.79 0.18
C GLY A 421 9.93 -18.50 0.71
N ILE A 422 9.02 -19.43 0.47
CA ILE A 422 7.66 -19.44 1.01
C ILE A 422 7.61 -20.45 2.16
N GLU A 423 7.29 -20.02 3.36
CA GLU A 423 7.08 -20.89 4.52
C GLU A 423 5.62 -20.79 4.94
N ILE A 424 4.92 -21.91 5.03
CA ILE A 424 3.52 -21.96 5.49
C ILE A 424 3.34 -23.06 6.53
N PRO A 425 2.54 -22.84 7.58
CA PRO A 425 2.22 -23.88 8.55
C PRO A 425 1.36 -24.98 7.91
N ILE A 426 1.58 -26.24 8.29
CA ILE A 426 0.82 -27.41 7.81
C ILE A 426 -0.66 -27.28 8.22
N HIS A 427 -0.86 -26.84 9.47
CA HIS A 427 -2.15 -26.46 10.03
C HIS A 427 -2.15 -24.96 10.27
N GLN A 428 -2.98 -24.22 9.53
CA GLN A 428 -3.14 -22.79 9.78
C GLN A 428 -3.79 -22.58 11.15
N PRO A 429 -3.29 -21.62 11.97
CA PRO A 429 -3.99 -21.24 13.18
C PRO A 429 -5.41 -20.80 12.82
N GLU A 430 -6.41 -21.31 13.55
CA GLU A 430 -7.78 -20.79 13.47
C GLU A 430 -7.72 -19.28 13.68
N SER A 431 -8.38 -18.53 12.79
CA SER A 431 -8.44 -17.08 12.96
C SER A 431 -9.24 -16.76 14.23
N ASP A 432 -8.83 -15.75 15.00
CA ASP A 432 -9.58 -15.32 16.19
C ASP A 432 -11.04 -14.92 15.85
N SER A 433 -11.31 -14.59 14.58
CA SER A 433 -12.65 -14.36 14.03
C SER A 433 -13.54 -15.62 14.06
N GLU A 434 -12.98 -16.80 13.85
CA GLU A 434 -13.70 -18.09 13.89
C GLU A 434 -13.88 -18.60 15.33
N ARG A 435 -12.95 -18.29 16.24
CA ARG A 435 -13.10 -18.56 17.69
C ARG A 435 -14.25 -17.79 18.32
N LEU A 436 -14.49 -16.54 17.90
CA LEU A 436 -15.63 -15.75 18.38
C LEU A 436 -16.96 -16.28 17.86
N LEU A 437 -16.99 -16.83 16.64
CA LEU A 437 -18.18 -17.48 16.06
C LEU A 437 -18.49 -18.84 16.72
N SER A 438 -17.47 -19.62 17.10
CA SER A 438 -17.68 -20.90 17.79
C SER A 438 -18.04 -20.74 19.27
N CYS A 439 -17.55 -19.71 19.95
CA CYS A 439 -17.92 -19.40 21.34
C CYS A 439 -19.36 -18.84 21.45
N GLY A 440 -19.87 -18.16 20.41
CA GLY A 440 -21.23 -17.59 20.40
C GLY A 440 -22.38 -18.58 20.18
N MET A 441 -22.10 -19.85 19.82
CA MET A 441 -23.12 -20.87 19.57
C MET A 441 -23.34 -21.86 20.73
N GLN A 442 -22.60 -21.76 21.84
CA GLN A 442 -22.74 -22.70 22.97
C GLN A 442 -23.65 -22.19 24.12
N ASP A 443 -24.07 -20.92 24.12
CA ASP A 443 -24.83 -20.33 25.25
C ASP A 443 -26.35 -20.14 25.02
N SER A 444 -26.96 -20.79 24.01
CA SER A 444 -28.41 -20.66 23.74
C SER A 444 -29.23 -21.96 23.84
N ALA A 445 -28.70 -23.00 24.48
CA ALA A 445 -29.45 -24.21 24.78
C ALA A 445 -29.37 -24.54 26.28
N ALA A 446 -30.15 -23.81 27.09
CA ALA A 446 -30.55 -24.20 28.44
C ALA A 446 -32.04 -23.94 28.63
#